data_AF-A0A7Y3DRS2-F1
#
_entry.id   AF-A0A7Y3DRS2-F1
#
_cell.length_a   1.000
_cell.length_b   1.000
_cell.length_c   1.000
_cell.angle_alpha   90.00
_cell.angle_beta   90.00
_cell.angle_gamma   90.00
#
_symmetry.space_group_name_H-M   'P 1'
#
loop_
_entity.id
_entity.type
_entity.pdbx_description
1 polymer ?
#
loop_
_entity_poly.entity_id
_entity_poly.type
_entity_poly.pdbx_seq_one_letter_code
_entity_poly.pdbx_strand_id
1 'polypeptide(L)'
;MTWLYELLSQIGYHHPLHPPVIHIPLGLIIGAFIFAIVSRVFNRESFAQTSRHCIVLALMAAPVAILLGLMDWQQFYNGAWLLPIRIKMILSGVLIIMLFISWIVSRKGYRALNRRIVVYALCMATAIAIGFFGGELVYGPKKAIAVSNDSSLARQGAELFAKKCAICHNTDSTEDRVGPGLKGLFKNSLLPVSKKPVSEDSVTNQLKTPFNQMPSYPDLTDEQIQSLIDYMKTL
;
A
#
# COMPACT_ATOMS: atom_id res chain seq x y z
N MET A 1 11.18 -14.49 -5.37
CA MET A 1 9.84 -13.85 -5.20
C MET A 1 9.36 -13.15 -6.48
N THR A 2 10.24 -12.86 -7.46
CA THR A 2 9.87 -12.17 -8.71
C THR A 2 9.16 -13.07 -9.73
N TRP A 3 9.41 -14.39 -9.72
CA TRP A 3 8.83 -15.34 -10.67
C TRP A 3 7.30 -15.27 -10.78
N LEU A 4 6.59 -15.02 -9.66
CA LEU A 4 5.13 -14.92 -9.66
C LEU A 4 4.68 -13.66 -10.41
N TYR A 5 5.34 -12.53 -10.18
CA TYR A 5 5.05 -11.28 -10.89
C TYR A 5 5.45 -11.36 -12.37
N GLU A 6 6.53 -12.05 -12.70
CA GLU A 6 6.93 -12.33 -14.08
C GLU A 6 5.88 -13.16 -14.82
N LEU A 7 5.38 -14.24 -14.19
CA LEU A 7 4.30 -15.06 -14.74
C LEU A 7 3.02 -14.26 -14.95
N LEU A 8 2.63 -13.45 -13.95
CA LEU A 8 1.44 -12.59 -14.04
C LEU A 8 1.59 -11.49 -15.10
N SER A 9 2.80 -10.96 -15.27
CA SER A 9 3.12 -9.99 -16.31
C SER A 9 2.96 -10.58 -17.71
N GLN A 10 3.23 -11.89 -17.91
CA GLN A 10 3.03 -12.55 -19.21
C GLN A 10 1.57 -12.60 -19.63
N ILE A 11 0.64 -12.58 -18.68
CA ILE A 11 -0.81 -12.52 -18.93
C ILE A 11 -1.37 -11.09 -18.80
N GLY A 12 -0.50 -10.08 -18.73
CA GLY A 12 -0.87 -8.66 -18.67
C GLY A 12 -1.31 -8.14 -17.30
N TYR A 13 -1.03 -8.87 -16.21
CA TYR A 13 -1.36 -8.43 -14.86
C TYR A 13 -0.14 -7.80 -14.16
N HIS A 14 -0.20 -6.47 -13.95
CA HIS A 14 0.89 -5.68 -13.36
C HIS A 14 0.53 -5.04 -12.01
N HIS A 15 -0.60 -5.45 -11.42
CA HIS A 15 -1.10 -4.86 -10.18
C HIS A 15 -0.60 -5.60 -8.94
N PRO A 16 -0.61 -4.94 -7.76
CA PRO A 16 -0.34 -5.62 -6.49
C PRO A 16 -1.34 -6.74 -6.20
N LEU A 17 -0.89 -7.78 -5.49
CA LEU A 17 -1.67 -9.00 -5.20
C LEU A 17 -2.37 -8.94 -3.85
N HIS A 18 -1.83 -8.22 -2.88
CA HIS A 18 -2.42 -8.07 -1.56
C HIS A 18 -3.76 -7.33 -1.55
N PRO A 19 -3.96 -6.21 -2.30
CA PRO A 19 -5.24 -5.49 -2.28
C PRO A 19 -6.46 -6.33 -2.67
N PRO A 20 -6.47 -7.18 -3.70
CA PRO A 20 -7.63 -8.04 -3.95
C PRO A 20 -7.81 -9.10 -2.85
N VAL A 21 -6.72 -9.70 -2.34
CA VAL A 21 -6.81 -10.81 -1.37
C VAL A 21 -7.22 -10.36 0.03
N ILE A 22 -6.84 -9.15 0.48
CA ILE A 22 -7.19 -8.65 1.81
C ILE A 22 -8.71 -8.49 2.03
N HIS A 23 -9.50 -8.40 0.95
CA HIS A 23 -10.95 -8.31 1.02
C HIS A 23 -11.56 -9.56 1.69
N ILE A 24 -10.93 -10.73 1.54
CA ILE A 24 -11.41 -11.99 2.13
C ILE A 24 -11.38 -11.93 3.66
N PRO A 25 -10.21 -11.81 4.34
CA PRO A 25 -10.19 -11.75 5.80
C PRO A 25 -10.93 -10.52 6.34
N LEU A 26 -10.87 -9.37 5.65
CA LEU A 26 -11.57 -8.16 6.09
C LEU A 26 -13.09 -8.34 6.08
N GLY A 27 -13.66 -8.83 4.98
CA GLY A 27 -15.09 -9.10 4.86
C GLY A 27 -15.56 -10.14 5.88
N LEU A 28 -14.76 -11.16 6.15
CA LEU A 28 -15.04 -12.18 7.16
C LEU A 28 -15.00 -11.62 8.58
N ILE A 29 -14.08 -10.71 8.92
CA ILE A 29 -14.06 -10.04 10.24
C ILE A 29 -15.30 -9.18 10.44
N ILE A 30 -15.68 -8.40 9.43
CA ILE A 30 -16.90 -7.58 9.46
C ILE A 30 -18.13 -8.49 9.59
N GLY A 31 -18.22 -9.54 8.78
CA GLY A 31 -19.30 -10.52 8.84
C GLY A 31 -19.39 -11.21 10.20
N ALA A 32 -18.26 -11.58 10.80
CA ALA A 32 -18.24 -12.15 12.14
C ALA A 32 -18.86 -11.22 13.18
N PHE A 33 -18.51 -9.93 13.17
CA PHE A 33 -19.10 -8.95 14.07
C PHE A 33 -20.60 -8.79 13.83
N ILE A 34 -21.02 -8.57 12.58
CA ILE A 34 -22.44 -8.40 12.22
C ILE A 34 -23.27 -9.61 12.65
N PHE A 35 -22.86 -10.83 12.30
CA PHE A 35 -23.60 -12.03 12.66
C PHE A 35 -23.63 -12.27 14.18
N ALA A 36 -22.62 -11.84 14.93
CA ALA A 36 -22.66 -11.90 16.39
C ALA A 36 -23.71 -10.94 16.99
N ILE A 37 -23.82 -9.73 16.44
CA ILE A 37 -24.87 -8.76 16.83
C ILE A 37 -26.26 -9.28 16.45
N VAL A 38 -26.44 -9.75 15.21
CA VAL A 38 -27.70 -10.33 14.73
C VAL A 38 -28.11 -11.51 15.62
N SER A 39 -27.16 -12.39 15.97
CA SER A 39 -27.42 -13.50 16.90
C SER A 39 -27.96 -13.02 18.25
N ARG A 40 -27.39 -11.94 18.79
CA ARG A 40 -27.82 -11.35 20.07
C ARG A 40 -29.19 -10.66 19.99
N VAL A 41 -29.52 -10.02 18.88
CA VAL A 41 -30.80 -9.31 18.67
C VAL A 41 -31.93 -10.31 18.47
N PHE A 42 -31.74 -11.29 17.59
CA PHE A 42 -32.78 -12.28 17.26
C PHE A 42 -32.78 -13.50 18.19
N ASN A 43 -31.82 -13.59 19.11
CA ASN A 43 -31.62 -14.71 20.03
C ASN A 43 -31.58 -16.08 19.31
N ARG A 44 -30.85 -16.14 18.18
CA ARG A 44 -30.70 -17.36 17.34
C ARG A 44 -29.26 -17.82 17.33
N GLU A 45 -29.03 -19.08 17.72
CA GLU A 45 -27.69 -19.68 17.78
C GLU A 45 -27.05 -19.89 16.40
N SER A 46 -27.85 -20.08 15.35
CA SER A 46 -27.36 -20.26 13.97
C SER A 46 -26.50 -19.09 13.48
N PHE A 47 -26.85 -17.86 13.85
CA PHE A 47 -26.05 -16.68 13.52
C PHE A 47 -24.74 -16.62 14.33
N ALA A 48 -24.74 -17.06 15.60
CA ALA A 48 -23.51 -17.17 16.38
C ALA A 48 -22.57 -18.25 15.81
N GLN A 49 -23.12 -19.32 15.24
CA GLN A 49 -22.34 -20.33 14.54
C GLN A 49 -21.74 -19.76 13.25
N THR A 50 -22.54 -19.05 12.45
CA THR A 50 -22.08 -18.39 11.22
C THR A 50 -20.95 -17.39 11.51
N SER A 51 -21.14 -16.57 12.54
CA SER A 51 -20.11 -15.63 13.03
C SER A 51 -18.80 -16.33 13.41
N ARG A 52 -18.87 -17.51 14.04
CA ARG A 52 -17.68 -18.34 14.33
C ARG A 52 -17.02 -18.85 13.06
N HIS A 53 -17.78 -19.31 12.07
CA HIS A 53 -17.22 -19.75 10.79
C HIS A 53 -16.45 -18.61 10.11
N CYS A 54 -16.99 -17.39 10.14
CA CYS A 54 -16.31 -16.22 9.60
C CYS A 54 -14.93 -15.99 10.24
N ILE A 55 -14.82 -16.05 11.58
CA ILE A 55 -13.51 -15.90 12.26
C ILE A 55 -12.52 -17.00 11.89
N VAL A 56 -12.98 -18.25 11.82
CA VAL A 56 -12.12 -19.38 11.44
C VAL A 56 -11.57 -19.18 10.03
N LEU A 57 -12.45 -18.83 9.08
CA LEU A 57 -12.05 -18.56 7.70
C LEU A 57 -11.15 -17.32 7.60
N ALA A 58 -11.41 -16.27 8.38
CA ALA A 58 -10.56 -15.08 8.41
C ALA A 58 -9.13 -15.43 8.89
N LEU A 59 -9.02 -16.24 9.93
CA LEU A 59 -7.74 -16.72 10.45
C LEU A 59 -7.01 -17.60 9.43
N MET A 60 -7.72 -18.42 8.65
CA MET A 60 -7.13 -19.22 7.57
C MET A 60 -6.69 -18.39 6.37
N ALA A 61 -7.43 -17.34 6.01
CA ALA A 61 -7.11 -16.46 4.89
C ALA A 61 -5.97 -15.48 5.22
N ALA A 62 -5.80 -15.11 6.48
CA ALA A 62 -4.82 -14.09 6.89
C ALA A 62 -3.36 -14.43 6.54
N PRO A 63 -2.84 -15.68 6.71
CA PRO A 63 -1.50 -16.05 6.26
C PRO A 63 -1.26 -15.79 4.77
N VAL A 64 -2.25 -16.07 3.91
CA VAL A 64 -2.15 -15.82 2.46
C VAL A 64 -2.07 -14.32 2.19
N ALA A 65 -2.94 -13.53 2.83
CA ALA A 65 -2.91 -12.07 2.70
C ALA A 65 -1.59 -11.46 3.21
N ILE A 66 -1.03 -11.98 4.31
CA ILE A 66 0.27 -11.54 4.85
C ILE A 66 1.40 -11.86 3.88
N LEU A 67 1.45 -13.08 3.36
CA LEU A 67 2.48 -13.49 2.41
C LEU A 67 2.47 -12.61 1.16
N LEU A 68 1.30 -12.39 0.57
CA LEU A 68 1.16 -11.50 -0.59
C LEU A 68 1.47 -10.03 -0.24
N GLY A 69 1.14 -9.59 0.98
CA GLY A 69 1.49 -8.25 1.47
C GLY A 69 3.00 -8.03 1.59
N LEU A 70 3.74 -9.03 2.07
CA LEU A 70 5.19 -8.99 2.12
C LEU A 70 5.82 -9.02 0.71
N MET A 71 5.21 -9.78 -0.22
CA MET A 71 5.63 -9.79 -1.61
C MET A 71 5.41 -8.43 -2.29
N ASP A 72 4.24 -7.82 -2.11
CA ASP A 72 3.95 -6.48 -2.65
C ASP A 72 4.87 -5.41 -2.04
N TRP A 73 5.16 -5.51 -0.75
CA TRP A 73 6.08 -4.61 -0.06
C TRP A 73 7.49 -4.66 -0.67
N GLN A 74 7.99 -5.86 -0.93
CA GLN A 74 9.29 -6.02 -1.59
C GLN A 74 9.26 -5.52 -3.04
N GLN A 75 8.21 -5.87 -3.81
CA GLN A 75 8.14 -5.60 -5.25
C GLN A 75 7.87 -4.12 -5.58
N PHE A 76 6.90 -3.49 -4.92
CA PHE A 76 6.43 -2.14 -5.27
C PHE A 76 7.03 -1.04 -4.41
N TYR A 77 7.53 -1.38 -3.22
CA TYR A 77 8.12 -0.41 -2.29
C TYR A 77 9.61 -0.68 -2.02
N ASN A 78 10.24 -1.64 -2.71
CA ASN A 78 11.65 -2.00 -2.52
C ASN A 78 12.01 -2.24 -1.03
N GLY A 79 11.09 -2.84 -0.27
CA GLY A 79 11.33 -3.06 1.17
C GLY A 79 11.42 -1.76 2.00
N ALA A 80 10.97 -0.61 1.49
CA ALA A 80 11.03 0.65 2.20
C ALA A 80 10.12 0.63 3.43
N TRP A 81 10.66 1.04 4.58
CA TRP A 81 9.93 1.10 5.83
C TRP A 81 9.27 2.46 6.02
N LEU A 82 8.29 2.78 5.17
CA LEU A 82 7.44 3.96 5.31
C LEU A 82 6.62 3.88 6.61
N LEU A 83 6.30 5.02 7.22
CA LEU A 83 5.54 5.06 8.47
C LEU A 83 4.22 4.27 8.40
N PRO A 84 3.37 4.42 7.35
CA PRO A 84 2.15 3.63 7.26
C PRO A 84 2.41 2.12 7.13
N ILE A 85 3.49 1.70 6.45
CA ILE A 85 3.88 0.28 6.33
C ILE A 85 4.26 -0.27 7.71
N ARG A 86 5.10 0.44 8.48
CA ARG A 86 5.50 0.03 9.84
C ARG A 86 4.28 -0.20 10.73
N ILE A 87 3.34 0.75 10.72
CA ILE A 87 2.12 0.66 11.54
C ILE A 87 1.26 -0.53 11.08
N LYS A 88 1.08 -0.73 9.78
CA LYS A 88 0.34 -1.88 9.25
C LYS A 88 0.94 -3.22 9.66
N MET A 89 2.28 -3.35 9.67
CA MET A 89 2.93 -4.59 10.10
C MET A 89 2.63 -4.91 11.57
N ILE A 90 2.76 -3.91 12.45
CA ILE A 90 2.47 -4.07 13.88
C ILE A 90 0.99 -4.42 14.09
N LEU A 91 0.07 -3.66 13.49
CA LEU A 91 -1.37 -3.90 13.61
C LEU A 91 -1.78 -5.25 13.04
N SER A 92 -1.14 -5.72 11.95
CA SER A 92 -1.41 -7.04 11.38
C SER A 92 -0.99 -8.16 12.33
N GLY A 93 0.17 -8.04 12.99
CA GLY A 93 0.61 -8.96 14.03
C GLY A 93 -0.38 -9.01 15.21
N VAL A 94 -0.81 -7.83 15.67
CA VAL A 94 -1.84 -7.70 16.72
C VAL A 94 -3.16 -8.37 16.27
N LEU A 95 -3.60 -8.12 15.04
CA LEU A 95 -4.83 -8.69 14.51
C LEU A 95 -4.78 -10.22 14.45
N ILE A 96 -3.65 -10.82 14.05
CA ILE A 96 -3.48 -12.29 14.06
C ILE A 96 -3.66 -12.86 15.46
N ILE A 97 -3.04 -12.24 16.47
CA ILE A 97 -3.17 -12.66 17.87
C ILE A 97 -4.65 -12.55 18.30
N MET A 98 -5.32 -11.45 17.96
CA MET A 98 -6.72 -11.24 18.29
C MET A 98 -7.66 -12.21 17.59
N LEU A 99 -7.40 -12.58 16.33
CA LEU A 99 -8.14 -13.60 15.60
C LEU A 99 -7.96 -14.98 16.25
N PHE A 100 -6.75 -15.29 16.71
CA PHE A 100 -6.48 -16.53 17.43
C PHE A 100 -7.21 -16.58 18.79
N ILE A 101 -7.19 -15.49 19.56
CA ILE A 101 -7.96 -15.36 20.80
C ILE A 101 -9.47 -15.48 20.53
N SER A 102 -9.95 -14.80 19.48
CA SER A 102 -11.34 -14.88 19.00
C SER A 102 -11.75 -16.31 18.72
N TRP A 103 -10.91 -17.07 18.02
CA TRP A 103 -11.13 -18.48 17.75
C TRP A 103 -11.25 -19.31 19.03
N ILE A 104 -10.37 -19.12 20.02
CA ILE A 104 -10.44 -19.83 21.32
C ILE A 104 -11.75 -19.48 22.05
N VAL A 105 -12.09 -18.18 22.13
CA VAL A 105 -13.30 -17.71 22.81
C VAL A 105 -14.57 -18.23 22.12
N SER A 106 -14.54 -18.37 20.79
CA SER A 106 -15.65 -18.90 19.99
C SER A 106 -15.96 -20.38 20.25
N ARG A 107 -15.07 -21.12 20.93
CA ARG A 107 -15.32 -22.52 21.31
C ARG A 107 -16.27 -22.67 22.50
N LYS A 108 -16.37 -21.68 23.40
CA LYS A 108 -17.07 -21.80 24.70
C LYS A 108 -18.62 -21.71 24.65
N GLY A 109 -19.26 -22.13 23.55
CA GLY A 109 -20.74 -22.15 23.41
C GLY A 109 -21.43 -20.77 23.47
N TYR A 110 -22.77 -20.75 23.33
CA TYR A 110 -23.58 -19.52 23.23
C TYR A 110 -23.53 -18.62 24.48
N ARG A 111 -23.25 -19.19 25.67
CA ARG A 111 -23.13 -18.45 26.95
C ARG A 111 -22.06 -17.36 26.97
N ALA A 112 -21.09 -17.42 26.05
CA ALA A 112 -20.02 -16.43 25.94
C ALA A 112 -20.27 -15.38 24.83
N LEU A 113 -21.48 -15.25 24.28
CA LEU A 113 -21.77 -14.39 23.12
C LEU A 113 -21.36 -12.93 23.34
N ASN A 114 -21.66 -12.34 24.49
CA ASN A 114 -21.27 -10.95 24.80
C ASN A 114 -19.76 -10.76 24.74
N ARG A 115 -18.99 -11.72 25.28
CA ARG A 115 -17.51 -11.69 25.20
C ARG A 115 -17.03 -11.81 23.75
N ARG A 116 -17.67 -12.65 22.92
CA ARG A 116 -17.33 -12.77 21.49
C ARG A 116 -17.53 -11.45 20.76
N ILE A 117 -18.67 -10.79 20.98
CA ILE A 117 -18.99 -9.50 20.36
C ILE A 117 -17.90 -8.49 20.66
N VAL A 118 -17.44 -8.39 21.91
CA VAL A 118 -16.36 -7.47 22.30
C VAL A 118 -15.07 -7.79 21.54
N VAL A 119 -14.62 -9.05 21.51
CA VAL A 119 -13.37 -9.40 20.82
C VAL A 119 -13.49 -9.20 19.29
N TYR A 120 -14.64 -9.49 18.69
CA TYR A 120 -14.88 -9.27 17.26
C TYR A 120 -14.93 -7.78 16.92
N ALA A 121 -15.52 -6.95 17.77
CA ALA A 121 -15.50 -5.50 17.62
C ALA A 121 -14.07 -4.96 17.63
N LEU A 122 -13.23 -5.46 18.55
CA LEU A 122 -11.82 -5.09 18.59
C LEU A 122 -11.09 -5.54 17.32
N CYS A 123 -11.32 -6.77 16.84
CA CYS A 123 -10.73 -7.24 15.58
C CYS A 123 -11.15 -6.35 14.39
N MET A 124 -12.42 -5.96 14.34
CA MET A 124 -12.95 -5.06 13.31
C MET A 124 -12.32 -3.67 13.39
N ALA A 125 -12.19 -3.09 14.59
CA ALA A 125 -11.53 -1.81 14.79
C ALA A 125 -10.06 -1.85 14.34
N THR A 126 -9.31 -2.90 14.68
CA THR A 126 -7.94 -3.10 14.22
C THR A 126 -7.88 -3.25 12.70
N ALA A 127 -8.80 -4.01 12.09
CA ALA A 127 -8.86 -4.18 10.64
C ALA A 127 -9.16 -2.86 9.90
N ILE A 128 -10.06 -2.03 10.45
CA ILE A 128 -10.34 -0.68 9.93
C ILE A 128 -9.09 0.20 10.03
N ALA A 129 -8.38 0.17 11.16
CA ALA A 129 -7.13 0.92 11.32
C ALA A 129 -6.06 0.48 10.29
N ILE A 130 -5.90 -0.82 10.05
CA ILE A 130 -5.01 -1.33 8.99
C ILE A 130 -5.44 -0.81 7.61
N GLY A 131 -6.75 -0.81 7.34
CA GLY A 131 -7.33 -0.27 6.11
C GLY A 131 -7.05 1.21 5.92
N PHE A 132 -7.17 2.01 6.98
CA PHE A 132 -6.86 3.45 6.98
C PHE A 132 -5.40 3.71 6.56
N PHE A 133 -4.43 3.04 7.19
CA PHE A 133 -3.02 3.17 6.81
C PHE A 133 -2.72 2.57 5.42
N GLY A 134 -3.55 1.64 4.93
CA GLY A 134 -3.54 1.18 3.55
C GLY A 134 -3.97 2.29 2.58
N GLY A 135 -5.04 3.01 2.91
CA GLY A 135 -5.48 4.20 2.18
C GLY A 135 -4.42 5.29 2.17
N GLU A 136 -3.74 5.54 3.28
CA GLU A 136 -2.66 6.53 3.39
C GLU A 136 -1.49 6.24 2.43
N LEU A 137 -1.21 4.97 2.10
CA LEU A 137 -0.19 4.62 1.11
C LEU A 137 -0.58 4.99 -0.32
N VAL A 138 -1.88 5.06 -0.61
CA VAL A 138 -2.41 5.34 -1.95
C VAL A 138 -2.76 6.82 -2.11
N TYR A 139 -3.44 7.37 -1.10
CA TYR A 139 -4.09 8.68 -1.09
C TYR A 139 -3.45 9.69 -0.14
N GLY A 140 -2.46 9.27 0.67
CA GLY A 140 -1.76 10.16 1.58
C GLY A 140 -1.10 11.33 0.83
N PRO A 141 -0.78 12.44 1.51
CA PRO A 141 -0.33 13.67 0.88
C PRO A 141 0.94 13.42 0.07
N LYS A 142 0.78 13.47 -1.25
CA LYS A 142 1.87 13.50 -2.23
C LYS A 142 2.27 14.95 -2.38
N LYS A 143 3.29 15.37 -1.64
CA LYS A 143 3.65 16.78 -1.48
C LYS A 143 4.40 17.32 -2.69
N ALA A 144 3.70 17.46 -3.82
CA ALA A 144 4.23 18.16 -4.98
C ALA A 144 4.32 19.65 -4.66
N ILE A 145 5.48 20.27 -4.94
CA ILE A 145 5.63 21.73 -4.83
C ILE A 145 4.70 22.37 -5.87
N ALA A 146 3.84 23.30 -5.43
CA ALA A 146 3.01 24.08 -6.34
C ALA A 146 3.90 25.00 -7.19
N VAL A 147 3.89 24.80 -8.50
CA VAL A 147 4.62 25.66 -9.44
C VAL A 147 3.88 26.98 -9.57
N SER A 148 4.49 28.08 -9.14
CA SER A 148 3.96 29.43 -9.35
C SER A 148 4.28 29.94 -10.75
N ASN A 149 3.24 30.11 -11.57
CA ASN A 149 3.08 31.05 -12.68
C ASN A 149 3.97 31.10 -13.94
N ASP A 150 4.95 30.22 -14.22
CA ASP A 150 5.81 30.45 -15.42
C ASP A 150 5.89 29.40 -16.55
N SER A 151 5.26 28.21 -16.48
CA SER A 151 5.04 27.42 -17.71
C SER A 151 3.89 26.42 -17.58
N SER A 152 3.04 26.35 -18.62
CA SER A 152 1.99 25.33 -18.73
C SER A 152 2.56 23.91 -18.72
N LEU A 153 3.81 23.73 -19.17
CA LEU A 153 4.56 22.47 -19.18
C LEU A 153 5.00 22.01 -17.77
N ALA A 154 5.59 22.89 -16.94
CA ALA A 154 5.99 22.50 -15.59
C ALA A 154 4.79 22.14 -14.70
N ARG A 155 3.63 22.78 -14.92
CA ARG A 155 2.38 22.40 -14.26
C ARG A 155 1.90 21.01 -14.68
N GLN A 156 1.93 20.70 -15.98
CA GLN A 156 1.63 19.36 -16.49
C GLN A 156 2.59 18.31 -15.92
N GLY A 157 3.88 18.66 -15.85
CA GLY A 157 4.91 17.85 -15.21
C GLY A 157 4.62 17.56 -13.74
N ALA A 158 4.20 18.57 -12.96
CA ALA A 158 3.82 18.39 -11.57
C ALA A 158 2.65 17.41 -11.40
N GLU A 159 1.63 17.51 -12.25
CA GLU A 159 0.48 16.60 -12.23
C GLU A 159 0.87 15.16 -12.63
N LEU A 160 1.71 15.01 -13.65
CA LEU A 160 2.22 13.72 -14.08
C LEU A 160 3.12 13.09 -13.01
N PHE A 161 3.98 13.89 -12.37
CA PHE A 161 4.84 13.47 -11.27
C PHE A 161 4.02 13.01 -10.06
N ALA A 162 2.96 13.74 -9.69
CA ALA A 162 2.06 13.35 -8.60
C ALA A 162 1.39 11.99 -8.85
N LYS A 163 1.09 11.67 -10.12
CA LYS A 163 0.47 10.40 -10.51
C LYS A 163 1.46 9.24 -10.54
N LYS A 164 2.67 9.44 -11.07
CA LYS A 164 3.61 8.33 -11.36
C LYS A 164 4.81 8.25 -10.41
N CYS A 165 5.30 9.37 -9.90
CA CYS A 165 6.63 9.45 -9.27
C CYS A 165 6.57 9.73 -7.76
N ALA A 166 5.58 10.51 -7.31
CA ALA A 166 5.49 11.02 -5.93
C ALA A 166 5.22 9.93 -4.87
N ILE A 167 4.87 8.71 -5.28
CA ILE A 167 4.80 7.57 -4.36
C ILE A 167 6.19 7.17 -3.86
N CYS A 168 7.22 7.32 -4.71
CA CYS A 168 8.58 6.89 -4.41
C CYS A 168 9.53 8.04 -4.08
N HIS A 169 9.30 9.24 -4.62
CA HIS A 169 10.24 10.35 -4.55
C HIS A 169 9.66 11.54 -3.77
N ASN A 170 10.50 12.14 -2.91
CA ASN A 170 10.20 13.42 -2.27
C ASN A 170 10.63 14.57 -3.19
N THR A 171 9.81 15.60 -3.30
CA THR A 171 10.12 16.80 -4.12
C THR A 171 10.56 17.99 -3.28
N ASP A 172 10.27 18.01 -1.97
CA ASP A 172 10.56 19.11 -1.05
C ASP A 172 11.72 18.83 -0.07
N SER A 173 12.29 17.62 -0.14
CA SER A 173 13.40 17.14 0.67
C SER A 173 14.41 16.36 -0.18
N THR A 174 15.67 16.33 0.28
CA THR A 174 16.73 15.46 -0.24
C THR A 174 16.74 14.08 0.43
N GLU A 175 15.92 13.88 1.46
CA GLU A 175 15.79 12.59 2.14
C GLU A 175 15.13 11.54 1.26
N ASP A 176 15.63 10.31 1.38
CA ASP A 176 15.09 9.15 0.68
C ASP A 176 13.69 8.78 1.21
N ARG A 177 12.83 8.31 0.31
CA ARG A 177 11.51 7.73 0.64
C ARG A 177 11.47 6.25 0.25
N VAL A 178 11.26 5.99 -1.03
CA VAL A 178 11.52 4.68 -1.66
C VAL A 178 12.67 4.85 -2.65
N GLY A 179 12.61 5.91 -3.46
CA GLY A 179 13.73 6.46 -4.22
C GLY A 179 14.32 7.71 -3.54
N PRO A 180 15.39 8.28 -4.12
CA PRO A 180 16.04 9.47 -3.58
C PRO A 180 15.14 10.70 -3.57
N GLY A 181 15.40 11.62 -2.63
CA GLY A 181 14.83 12.97 -2.66
C GLY A 181 15.33 13.76 -3.88
N LEU A 182 14.43 14.50 -4.52
CA LEU A 182 14.69 15.22 -5.78
C LEU A 182 14.79 16.74 -5.62
N LYS A 183 14.68 17.26 -4.40
CA LYS A 183 14.85 18.69 -4.13
C LYS A 183 16.20 19.18 -4.66
N GLY A 184 16.19 20.17 -5.53
CA GLY A 184 17.39 20.71 -6.16
C GLY A 184 18.17 19.71 -7.02
N LEU A 185 17.54 18.65 -7.55
CA LEU A 185 18.22 17.61 -8.35
C LEU A 185 19.15 18.20 -9.43
N PHE A 186 18.68 19.19 -10.18
CA PHE A 186 19.42 19.83 -11.28
C PHE A 186 20.56 20.76 -10.80
N LYS A 187 20.68 21.01 -9.50
CA LYS A 187 21.81 21.74 -8.89
C LYS A 187 22.98 20.81 -8.53
N ASN A 188 22.76 19.50 -8.54
CA ASN A 188 23.79 18.52 -8.24
C ASN A 188 24.67 18.25 -9.48
N SER A 189 25.93 17.86 -9.26
CA SER A 189 26.82 17.41 -10.34
C SER A 189 26.48 16.00 -10.83
N LEU A 190 26.06 15.11 -9.92
CA LEU A 190 25.79 13.70 -10.18
C LEU A 190 24.40 13.28 -9.69
N LEU A 191 23.78 12.33 -10.39
CA LEU A 191 22.54 11.69 -9.96
C LEU A 191 22.76 10.91 -8.65
N PRO A 192 21.80 10.94 -7.69
CA PRO A 192 22.02 10.43 -6.34
C PRO A 192 22.45 8.96 -6.26
N VAL A 193 21.85 8.11 -7.10
CA VAL A 193 22.04 6.64 -7.06
C VAL A 193 22.96 6.16 -8.18
N SER A 194 22.68 6.51 -9.44
CA SER A 194 23.44 6.01 -10.60
C SER A 194 24.81 6.68 -10.79
N LYS A 195 25.07 7.79 -10.08
CA LYS A 195 26.32 8.58 -10.15
C LYS A 195 26.67 9.10 -11.55
N LYS A 196 25.73 9.08 -12.50
CA LYS A 196 25.89 9.72 -13.82
C LYS A 196 25.82 11.25 -13.68
N PRO A 197 26.48 12.03 -14.56
CA PRO A 197 26.34 13.48 -14.58
C PRO A 197 24.87 13.92 -14.73
N VAL A 198 24.46 14.94 -13.99
CA VAL A 198 23.10 15.48 -14.10
C VAL A 198 22.96 16.28 -15.40
N SER A 199 22.01 15.87 -16.23
CA SER A 199 21.63 16.52 -17.49
C SER A 199 20.22 16.06 -17.87
N GLU A 200 19.57 16.78 -18.79
CA GLU A 200 18.24 16.38 -19.31
C GLU A 200 18.30 15.00 -19.99
N ASP A 201 19.38 14.72 -20.72
CA ASP A 201 19.61 13.42 -21.35
C ASP A 201 19.79 12.31 -20.30
N SER A 202 20.56 12.56 -19.23
CA SER A 202 20.74 11.59 -18.15
C SER A 202 19.42 11.29 -17.44
N VAL A 203 18.59 12.30 -17.21
CA VAL A 203 17.27 12.14 -16.57
C VAL A 203 16.29 11.42 -17.50
N THR A 204 16.26 11.77 -18.79
CA THR A 204 15.48 11.07 -19.82
C THR A 204 15.87 9.60 -19.89
N ASN A 205 17.16 9.32 -19.94
CA ASN A 205 17.68 7.95 -19.94
C ASN A 205 17.35 7.20 -18.65
N GLN A 206 17.32 7.90 -17.50
CA GLN A 206 16.90 7.28 -16.22
C GLN A 206 15.40 6.92 -16.22
N LEU A 207 14.54 7.65 -16.94
CA LEU A 207 13.11 7.33 -17.06
C LEU A 207 12.85 6.16 -18.03
N LYS A 208 13.58 6.10 -19.16
CA LYS A 208 13.43 5.04 -20.17
C LYS A 208 14.19 3.76 -19.78
N THR A 209 15.43 3.89 -19.35
CA THR A 209 16.35 2.81 -18.94
C THR A 209 16.82 3.03 -17.49
N PRO A 210 15.99 2.70 -16.51
CA PRO A 210 16.24 3.03 -15.12
C PRO A 210 17.41 2.26 -14.51
N PHE A 211 18.04 2.88 -13.53
CA PHE A 211 19.06 2.27 -12.68
C PHE A 211 18.43 1.55 -11.47
N ASN A 212 18.93 0.34 -11.18
CA ASN A 212 18.52 -0.48 -10.05
C ASN A 212 17.02 -0.84 -10.10
N GLN A 213 16.24 -0.52 -9.07
CA GLN A 213 14.84 -0.95 -8.92
C GLN A 213 13.82 0.15 -9.26
N MET A 214 14.25 1.26 -9.86
CA MET A 214 13.32 2.25 -10.39
C MET A 214 12.58 1.63 -11.61
N PRO A 215 11.24 1.71 -11.70
CA PRO A 215 10.51 1.17 -12.84
C PRO A 215 10.79 1.98 -14.11
N SER A 216 10.72 1.30 -15.26
CA SER A 216 10.85 1.93 -16.58
C SER A 216 9.51 2.52 -17.00
N TYR A 217 9.56 3.63 -17.73
CA TYR A 217 8.39 4.31 -18.29
C TYR A 217 8.52 4.48 -19.81
N PRO A 218 8.54 3.38 -20.58
CA PRO A 218 8.74 3.44 -22.03
C PRO A 218 7.56 4.09 -22.75
N ASP A 219 6.38 4.08 -22.13
CA ASP A 219 5.13 4.61 -22.70
C ASP A 219 4.98 6.12 -22.56
N LEU A 220 5.92 6.81 -21.89
CA LEU A 220 5.88 8.28 -21.80
C LEU A 220 6.34 8.89 -23.12
N THR A 221 5.55 9.85 -23.63
CA THR A 221 5.94 10.63 -24.81
C THR A 221 7.09 11.57 -24.47
N ASP A 222 7.83 12.03 -25.48
CA ASP A 222 8.94 12.97 -25.25
C ASP A 222 8.45 14.31 -24.65
N GLU A 223 7.23 14.75 -25.00
CA GLU A 223 6.59 15.92 -24.39
C GLU A 223 6.29 15.70 -22.89
N GLN A 224 5.79 14.52 -22.52
CA GLN A 224 5.55 14.16 -21.12
C GLN A 224 6.86 14.10 -20.33
N ILE A 225 7.92 13.56 -20.91
CA ILE A 225 9.26 13.54 -20.31
C ILE A 225 9.78 14.96 -20.12
N GLN A 226 9.66 15.83 -21.13
CA GLN A 226 10.08 17.22 -21.01
C GLN A 226 9.31 17.95 -19.91
N SER A 227 8.00 17.75 -19.82
CA SER A 227 7.17 18.34 -18.76
C SER A 227 7.66 17.94 -17.36
N LEU A 228 8.04 16.67 -17.16
CA LEU A 228 8.60 16.16 -15.91
C LEU A 228 9.96 16.79 -15.60
N ILE A 229 10.83 16.91 -16.60
CA ILE A 229 12.15 17.54 -16.47
C ILE A 229 12.00 19.00 -16.06
N ASP A 230 11.14 19.74 -16.76
CA ASP A 230 10.88 21.15 -16.46
C ASP A 230 10.33 21.31 -15.06
N TYR A 231 9.41 20.44 -14.63
CA TYR A 231 8.96 20.41 -13.23
C TYR A 231 10.12 20.14 -12.26
N MET A 232 10.95 19.13 -12.51
CA MET A 232 12.07 18.77 -11.63
C MET A 232 13.14 19.87 -11.54
N LYS A 233 13.30 20.71 -12.56
CA LYS A 233 14.16 21.90 -12.50
C LYS A 233 13.63 22.98 -11.54
N THR A 234 12.33 22.99 -11.23
CA THR A 234 11.73 23.93 -10.26
C THR A 234 11.90 23.51 -8.80
N LEU A 235 12.39 22.29 -8.54
CA LEU A 235 12.51 21.70 -7.20
C LEU A 235 13.75 22.15 -6.40
#